data_AF-A0A261AY34-F1
#
_entry.id   AF-A0A261AY34-F1
#
_cell.length_a   1.000
_cell.length_b   1.000
_cell.length_c   1.000
_cell.angle_alpha   90.00
_cell.angle_beta   90.00
_cell.angle_gamma   90.00
#
_symmetry.space_group_name_H-M   'P 1'
#
loop_
_entity.id
_entity.type
_entity.pdbx_description
1 polymer ?
#
loop_
_entity_poly.entity_id
_entity_poly.type
_entity_poly.pdbx_seq_one_letter_code
_entity_poly.pdbx_strand_id
1 'polypeptide(L)'
;MDLFFWLSKLYEFIRIRFYRYPKFPLLNLPYVAMKQVIRSMSVSERIKLSQTSKRMRNYVILSRVVSEYCEVHIRDKYSFLYFSTLNAMFYCGRKLESSTNSEVLTNRDYGIWLNKKGTSLDNVTTIFQRTHLVLYPIKILGADIQTILSIPCFQKCDHISVYCGFTVTSEFLDAVMDFAKNSRCVTLERCSLSSEDINILLKHWITSEFNMFKMLKIEFEEDRKGGVVRFCREVLFEGITVLRAVLRQNPCYLIATNSQNQLKRDILVCQFHDQILKMITESNDKIRLVTGINGTPCREVHKVLKLLDKKKELEMNVLDEKSLQERHILHMQLETYGVCFKDNFAFLQ
;
A
#
# COMPACT_ATOMS: atom_id res chain seq x y z
N MET A 1 -27.29 36.84 23.59
CA MET A 1 -26.28 36.65 24.65
C MET A 1 -24.97 36.30 23.97
N ASP A 2 -24.00 37.20 24.02
CA ASP A 2 -22.84 37.18 23.13
C ASP A 2 -21.76 36.19 23.58
N LEU A 3 -21.27 35.40 22.63
CA LEU A 3 -20.11 34.51 22.77
C LEU A 3 -18.89 35.26 23.37
N PHE A 4 -18.77 36.55 23.04
CA PHE A 4 -17.74 37.45 23.53
C PHE A 4 -17.80 37.66 25.05
N PHE A 5 -19.00 37.71 25.62
CA PHE A 5 -19.19 37.85 27.07
C PHE A 5 -18.70 36.61 27.82
N TRP A 6 -18.98 35.41 27.29
CA TRP A 6 -18.52 34.16 27.88
C TRP A 6 -17.02 33.95 27.73
N LEU A 7 -16.43 34.33 26.59
CA LEU A 7 -14.98 34.29 26.39
C LEU A 7 -14.24 35.27 27.32
N SER A 8 -14.80 36.48 27.53
CA SER A 8 -14.30 37.46 28.49
C SER A 8 -14.34 36.94 29.93
N LYS A 9 -15.47 36.35 30.35
CA LYS A 9 -15.62 35.72 31.68
C LYS A 9 -14.68 34.54 31.87
N LEU A 10 -14.49 33.71 30.84
CA LEU A 10 -13.55 32.59 30.87
C LEU A 10 -12.11 33.09 30.96
N TYR A 11 -11.76 34.13 30.20
CA TYR A 11 -10.45 34.77 30.25
C TYR A 11 -10.16 35.38 31.63
N GLU A 12 -11.09 36.12 32.23
CA GLU A 12 -10.93 36.66 33.60
C GLU A 12 -10.84 35.55 34.64
N PHE A 13 -11.64 34.49 34.52
CA PHE A 13 -11.57 33.34 35.42
C PHE A 13 -10.21 32.63 35.32
N ILE A 14 -9.71 32.41 34.11
CA ILE A 14 -8.36 31.87 33.87
C ILE A 14 -7.33 32.83 34.45
N ARG A 15 -7.39 34.12 34.11
CA ARG A 15 -6.44 35.14 34.57
C ARG A 15 -6.34 35.19 36.10
N ILE A 16 -7.46 35.30 36.81
CA ILE A 16 -7.48 35.38 38.28
C ILE A 16 -6.96 34.09 38.93
N ARG A 17 -7.33 32.92 38.39
CA ARG A 17 -6.94 31.65 39.00
C ARG A 17 -5.48 31.29 38.71
N PHE A 18 -4.93 31.67 37.55
CA PHE A 18 -3.55 31.39 37.18
C PHE A 18 -2.56 32.49 37.59
N TYR A 19 -3.00 33.69 37.97
CA TYR A 19 -2.10 34.72 38.54
C TYR A 19 -1.50 34.30 39.91
N ARG A 20 -2.22 33.45 40.67
CA ARG A 20 -1.79 32.95 41.99
C ARG A 20 -1.00 31.65 41.95
N TYR A 21 -0.93 30.97 40.80
CA TYR A 21 -0.15 29.75 40.62
C TYR A 21 0.82 29.97 39.47
N PRO A 22 2.14 30.13 39.71
CA PRO A 22 3.12 30.34 38.64
C PRO A 22 3.24 29.16 37.66
N LYS A 23 2.46 28.09 37.86
CA LYS A 23 2.40 26.87 37.05
C LYS A 23 0.94 26.40 36.92
N PHE A 24 0.51 26.09 35.71
CA PHE A 24 -0.78 25.47 35.44
C PHE A 24 -0.85 24.09 36.15
N PRO A 25 -1.78 23.84 37.09
CA PRO A 25 -1.79 22.62 37.88
C PRO A 25 -2.53 21.52 37.11
N LEU A 26 -1.90 21.00 36.05
CA LEU A 26 -2.48 19.98 35.16
C LEU A 26 -3.06 18.78 35.92
N LEU A 27 -2.39 18.36 37.01
CA LEU A 27 -2.80 17.23 37.86
C LEU A 27 -4.04 17.48 38.71
N ASN A 28 -4.45 18.74 38.88
CA ASN A 28 -5.63 19.13 39.67
C ASN A 28 -6.89 19.20 38.80
N LEU A 29 -6.77 18.99 37.48
CA LEU A 29 -7.92 18.96 36.59
C LEU A 29 -8.68 17.63 36.69
N PRO A 30 -10.01 17.64 36.56
CA PRO A 30 -10.77 16.44 36.29
C PRO A 30 -10.24 15.73 35.04
N TYR A 31 -10.32 14.40 35.01
CA TYR A 31 -9.73 13.58 33.94
C TYR A 31 -10.18 14.01 32.54
N VAL A 32 -11.45 14.35 32.33
CA VAL A 32 -11.98 14.78 31.03
C VAL A 32 -11.30 16.07 30.55
N ALA A 33 -11.14 17.06 31.44
CA ALA A 33 -10.48 18.32 31.12
C ALA A 33 -8.99 18.11 30.84
N MET A 34 -8.30 17.34 31.70
CA MET A 34 -6.88 17.00 31.49
C MET A 34 -6.65 16.24 30.18
N LYS A 35 -7.52 15.28 29.87
CA LYS A 35 -7.49 14.53 28.61
C LYS A 35 -7.58 15.47 27.41
N GLN A 36 -8.43 16.49 27.47
CA GLN A 36 -8.56 17.45 26.38
C GLN A 36 -7.34 18.36 26.27
N VAL A 37 -6.78 18.81 27.38
CA VAL A 37 -5.52 19.58 27.40
C VAL A 37 -4.37 18.76 26.80
N ILE A 38 -4.25 17.47 27.17
CA ILE A 38 -3.23 16.57 26.60
C ILE A 38 -3.45 16.37 25.10
N ARG A 39 -4.70 16.30 24.62
CA ARG A 39 -5.01 16.14 23.20
C ARG A 39 -4.71 17.39 22.37
N SER A 40 -4.78 18.58 22.97
CA SER A 40 -4.40 19.82 22.31
C SER A 40 -2.89 20.07 22.27
N MET A 41 -2.10 19.31 23.04
CA MET A 41 -0.65 19.44 23.04
C MET A 41 0.00 18.88 21.76
N SER A 42 1.10 19.50 21.35
CA SER A 42 1.97 19.00 20.30
C SER A 42 2.51 17.59 20.65
N VAL A 43 3.07 16.89 19.68
CA VAL A 43 3.69 15.58 19.94
C VAL A 43 4.89 15.74 20.87
N SER A 44 5.77 16.72 20.63
CA SER A 44 6.93 17.00 21.49
C SER A 44 6.50 17.32 22.93
N GLU A 45 5.46 18.13 23.11
CA GLU A 45 4.91 18.45 24.43
C GLU A 45 4.39 17.20 25.16
N ARG A 46 3.64 16.33 24.46
CA ARG A 46 3.15 15.06 25.05
C ARG A 46 4.29 14.13 25.43
N ILE A 47 5.35 14.06 24.62
CA ILE A 47 6.54 13.26 24.94
C ILE A 47 7.20 13.78 26.21
N LYS A 48 7.52 15.07 26.26
CA LYS A 48 8.13 15.71 27.44
C LYS A 48 7.24 15.53 28.68
N LEU A 49 5.94 15.71 28.52
CA LEU A 49 4.96 15.51 29.58
C LEU A 49 4.98 14.06 30.11
N SER A 50 5.03 13.06 29.22
CA SER A 50 5.11 11.64 29.60
C SER A 50 6.40 11.25 30.32
N GLN A 51 7.47 12.03 30.13
CA GLN A 51 8.76 11.83 30.76
C GLN A 51 8.83 12.43 32.17
N THR A 52 7.90 13.32 32.55
CA THR A 52 7.90 13.97 33.87
C THR A 52 7.60 13.03 35.04
N SER A 53 6.71 12.03 34.86
CA SER A 53 6.37 11.06 35.91
C SER A 53 5.59 9.85 35.36
N LYS A 54 5.59 8.73 36.09
CA LYS A 54 4.77 7.53 35.75
C LYS A 54 3.27 7.87 35.68
N ARG A 55 2.77 8.70 36.60
CA ARG A 55 1.37 9.14 36.61
C ARG A 55 1.01 9.91 35.34
N MET A 56 1.88 10.82 34.93
CA MET A 56 1.62 11.64 33.74
C MET A 56 1.71 10.82 32.45
N ARG A 57 2.66 9.89 32.37
CA ARG A 57 2.71 8.89 31.28
C ARG A 57 1.39 8.16 31.11
N ASN A 58 0.78 7.70 32.20
CA ASN A 58 -0.51 7.01 32.15
C ASN A 58 -1.63 7.91 31.62
N TYR A 59 -1.67 9.20 32.00
CA TYR A 59 -2.66 10.12 31.45
C TYR A 59 -2.46 10.40 29.95
N VAL A 60 -1.21 10.50 29.48
CA VAL A 60 -0.90 10.60 28.05
C VAL A 60 -1.41 9.36 27.31
N ILE A 61 -1.18 8.15 27.84
CA ILE A 61 -1.68 6.89 27.26
C ILE A 61 -3.22 6.86 27.23
N LEU A 62 -3.86 7.18 28.36
CA LEU A 62 -5.32 7.18 28.49
C LEU A 62 -6.01 8.22 27.60
N SER A 63 -5.28 9.25 27.16
CA SER A 63 -5.80 10.22 26.19
C SER A 63 -6.11 9.61 24.82
N ARG A 64 -5.57 8.42 24.51
CA ARG A 64 -5.82 7.62 23.29
C ARG A 64 -5.83 8.48 22.03
N VAL A 65 -4.69 9.12 21.74
CA VAL A 65 -4.50 9.74 20.43
C VAL A 65 -4.06 8.65 19.46
N VAL A 66 -4.77 8.50 18.35
CA VAL A 66 -4.61 7.42 17.38
C VAL A 66 -4.19 8.07 16.06
N SER A 67 -3.23 7.47 15.37
CA SER A 67 -2.91 7.86 14.00
C SER A 67 -3.59 6.91 13.04
N GLU A 68 -4.29 7.45 12.05
CA GLU A 68 -4.96 6.66 11.01
C GLU A 68 -3.96 5.88 10.15
N TYR A 69 -2.76 6.46 9.95
CA TYR A 69 -1.70 5.91 9.13
C TYR A 69 -0.33 6.22 9.74
N CYS A 70 0.61 5.28 9.59
CA CYS A 70 2.02 5.47 9.94
C CYS A 70 2.92 5.02 8.79
N GLU A 71 3.84 5.89 8.38
CA GLU A 71 4.87 5.55 7.41
C GLU A 71 6.21 5.38 8.11
N VAL A 72 6.88 4.27 7.84
CA VAL A 72 8.16 3.90 8.43
C VAL A 72 9.18 3.87 7.31
N HIS A 73 10.07 4.84 7.32
CA HIS A 73 11.16 4.96 6.36
C HIS A 73 12.43 4.40 6.98
N ILE A 74 12.99 3.36 6.36
CA ILE A 74 14.20 2.68 6.83
C ILE A 74 15.28 2.86 5.76
N ARG A 75 16.08 3.91 5.93
CA ARG A 75 17.14 4.32 4.99
C ARG A 75 18.40 4.76 5.75
N ASP A 76 19.01 3.84 6.49
CA ASP A 76 20.22 4.06 7.29
C ASP A 76 20.24 5.40 8.06
N LYS A 77 20.95 6.39 7.50
CA LYS A 77 21.16 7.72 8.09
C LYS A 77 19.93 8.62 7.99
N TYR A 78 18.94 8.27 7.18
CA TYR A 78 17.72 9.05 6.91
C TYR A 78 16.45 8.36 7.42
N SER A 79 16.55 7.31 8.25
CA SER A 79 15.36 6.61 8.74
C SER A 79 14.45 7.51 9.59
N PHE A 80 13.14 7.44 9.41
CA PHE A 80 12.15 8.17 10.21
C PHE A 80 10.80 7.45 10.29
N LEU A 81 9.96 7.85 11.24
CA LEU A 81 8.54 7.50 11.27
C LEU A 81 7.70 8.75 11.06
N TYR A 82 6.68 8.67 10.21
CA TYR A 82 5.69 9.72 10.00
C TYR A 82 4.32 9.26 10.48
N PHE A 83 3.65 10.12 11.24
CA PHE A 83 2.29 9.90 11.74
C PHE A 83 1.35 10.95 11.13
N SER A 84 0.45 10.53 10.26
CA SER A 84 -0.38 11.45 9.45
C SER A 84 -1.32 12.30 10.29
N THR A 85 -2.07 11.69 11.20
CA THR A 85 -3.06 12.40 12.05
C THR A 85 -2.39 13.39 13.00
N LEU A 86 -1.13 13.13 13.34
CA LEU A 86 -0.34 14.01 14.20
C LEU A 86 0.46 15.04 13.40
N ASN A 87 0.57 14.88 12.08
CA ASN A 87 1.50 15.60 11.22
C ASN A 87 2.90 15.70 11.85
N ALA A 88 3.44 14.55 12.30
CA ALA A 88 4.67 14.51 13.09
C ALA A 88 5.67 13.48 12.54
N MET A 89 6.94 13.85 12.50
CA MET A 89 8.05 13.03 12.01
C MET A 89 9.06 12.74 13.13
N PHE A 90 9.34 11.47 13.37
CA PHE A 90 10.34 11.00 14.33
C PHE A 90 11.59 10.55 13.58
N TYR A 91 12.67 11.34 13.63
CA TYR A 91 13.92 11.01 12.94
C TYR A 91 14.79 10.03 13.75
N CYS A 92 14.89 8.80 13.27
CA CYS A 92 15.74 7.75 13.84
C CYS A 92 17.17 7.80 13.29
N GLY A 93 17.32 8.35 12.07
CA GLY A 93 18.59 8.52 11.39
C GLY A 93 19.46 9.64 11.96
N ARG A 94 20.69 9.74 11.45
CA ARG A 94 21.66 10.78 11.82
C ARG A 94 21.50 12.07 11.01
N LYS A 95 20.72 12.04 9.93
CA LYS A 95 20.49 13.16 9.02
C LYS A 95 18.99 13.43 8.89
N LEU A 96 18.67 14.72 8.81
CA LEU A 96 17.34 15.22 8.48
C LEU A 96 17.24 15.33 6.95
N GLU A 97 16.15 14.87 6.37
CA GLU A 97 15.76 15.28 5.01
C GLU A 97 15.12 16.69 5.09
N SER A 98 15.12 17.43 3.98
CA SER A 98 14.80 18.87 3.94
C SER A 98 13.42 19.23 4.53
N SER A 99 13.29 20.51 4.92
CA SER A 99 12.15 21.11 5.63
C SER A 99 10.78 20.58 5.22
N THR A 100 10.10 19.96 6.17
CA THR A 100 8.72 19.50 6.02
C THR A 100 7.79 20.41 6.84
N ASN A 101 6.52 20.50 6.43
CA ASN A 101 5.48 21.22 7.19
C ASN A 101 5.00 20.45 8.44
N SER A 102 5.73 19.42 8.86
CA SER A 102 5.39 18.53 9.96
C SER A 102 6.17 18.90 11.21
N GLU A 103 5.64 18.55 12.39
CA GLU A 103 6.39 18.64 13.64
C GLU A 103 7.56 17.65 13.60
N VAL A 104 8.78 18.16 13.63
CA VAL A 104 10.01 17.35 13.56
C VAL A 104 10.51 17.03 14.97
N LEU A 105 10.56 15.75 15.29
CA LEU A 105 11.10 15.23 16.55
C LEU A 105 12.44 14.54 16.31
N THR A 106 13.38 14.80 17.20
CA THR A 106 14.75 14.27 17.10
C THR A 106 15.14 13.52 18.38
N ASN A 107 16.36 12.97 18.39
CA ASN A 107 16.93 12.36 19.60
C ASN A 107 16.94 13.30 20.83
N ARG A 108 16.85 14.63 20.63
CA ARG A 108 16.71 15.58 21.76
C ARG A 108 15.37 15.45 22.49
N ASP A 109 14.31 15.02 21.81
CA ASP A 109 12.96 14.93 22.35
C ASP A 109 12.69 13.58 23.02
N TYR A 110 13.13 12.48 22.40
CA TYR A 110 12.84 11.11 22.84
C TYR A 110 14.09 10.26 23.12
N GLY A 111 15.27 10.87 23.23
CA GLY A 111 16.53 10.13 23.42
C GLY A 111 16.58 9.24 24.66
N ILE A 112 15.77 9.55 25.69
CA ILE A 112 15.59 8.71 26.89
C ILE A 112 15.01 7.32 26.52
N TRP A 113 14.34 7.21 25.38
CA TRP A 113 13.77 5.95 24.91
C TRP A 113 14.78 5.09 24.15
N LEU A 114 15.79 5.70 23.54
CA LEU A 114 16.67 5.03 22.59
C LEU A 114 17.84 4.31 23.27
N ASN A 115 18.28 3.21 22.66
CA ASN A 115 19.56 2.61 22.98
C ASN A 115 20.69 3.40 22.29
N LYS A 116 21.60 4.00 23.08
CA LYS A 116 22.72 4.80 22.55
C LYS A 116 23.63 4.04 21.58
N LYS A 117 23.67 2.71 21.66
CA LYS A 117 24.46 1.83 20.77
C LYS A 117 23.61 1.14 19.69
N GLY A 118 22.30 1.40 19.66
CA GLY A 118 21.36 0.76 18.73
C GLY A 118 21.51 1.25 17.30
N THR A 119 21.09 0.41 16.37
CA THR A 119 20.95 0.75 14.94
C THR A 119 19.74 1.65 14.69
N SER A 120 19.64 2.23 13.49
CA SER A 120 18.44 2.98 13.08
C SER A 120 17.19 2.10 13.15
N LEU A 121 17.30 0.81 12.84
CA LEU A 121 16.19 -0.16 12.90
C LEU A 121 15.74 -0.43 14.35
N ASP A 122 16.69 -0.55 15.29
CA ASP A 122 16.40 -0.68 16.73
C ASP A 122 15.67 0.56 17.24
N ASN A 123 16.12 1.74 16.81
CA ASN A 123 15.49 3.01 17.18
C ASN A 123 14.07 3.12 16.64
N VAL A 124 13.86 2.75 15.36
CA VAL A 124 12.52 2.71 14.76
C VAL A 124 11.60 1.79 15.56
N THR A 125 12.05 0.56 15.84
CA THR A 125 11.27 -0.43 16.58
C THR A 125 10.95 0.05 17.99
N THR A 126 11.92 0.69 18.66
CA THR A 126 11.75 1.22 20.02
C THR A 126 10.76 2.37 20.04
N ILE A 127 10.87 3.33 19.12
CA ILE A 127 9.94 4.45 19.02
C ILE A 127 8.55 3.90 18.73
N PHE A 128 8.42 3.01 17.74
CA PHE A 128 7.17 2.37 17.37
C PHE A 128 6.47 1.71 18.57
N GLN A 129 7.21 0.96 19.39
CA GLN A 129 6.67 0.31 20.61
C GLN A 129 6.33 1.30 21.73
N ARG A 130 7.09 2.41 21.85
CA ARG A 130 6.93 3.43 22.90
C ARG A 130 5.85 4.44 22.58
N THR A 131 5.64 4.73 21.30
CA THR A 131 4.53 5.55 20.83
C THR A 131 3.27 4.72 21.01
N HIS A 132 2.63 4.83 22.19
CA HIS A 132 1.35 4.22 22.52
C HIS A 132 0.16 4.75 21.69
N LEU A 133 0.45 5.29 20.51
CA LEU A 133 -0.52 5.59 19.48
C LEU A 133 -1.04 4.24 19.00
N VAL A 134 -2.36 4.04 18.98
CA VAL A 134 -2.91 2.86 18.30
C VAL A 134 -2.65 3.07 16.81
N LEU A 135 -2.15 2.04 16.13
CA LEU A 135 -1.63 2.14 14.77
C LEU A 135 -2.50 1.34 13.83
N TYR A 136 -2.89 1.99 12.74
CA TYR A 136 -3.49 1.41 11.54
C TYR A 136 -2.82 2.07 10.31
N PRO A 137 -3.00 1.49 9.12
CA PRO A 137 -1.99 0.72 8.40
C PRO A 137 -0.57 1.32 8.38
N ILE A 138 0.42 0.43 8.48
CA ILE A 138 1.84 0.75 8.44
C ILE A 138 2.34 0.54 7.01
N LYS A 139 3.03 1.56 6.46
CA LYS A 139 3.80 1.44 5.22
C LYS A 139 5.28 1.45 5.54
N ILE A 140 6.02 0.44 5.12
CA ILE A 140 7.48 0.40 5.28
C ILE A 140 8.17 0.73 3.97
N LEU A 141 9.20 1.59 3.99
CA LEU A 141 10.16 1.80 2.90
C LEU A 141 11.53 1.25 3.30
N GLY A 142 12.10 0.25 2.62
CA GLY A 142 13.45 -0.25 2.99
C GLY A 142 14.08 -1.27 2.05
N ALA A 143 15.41 -1.42 2.10
CA ALA A 143 16.21 -2.28 1.22
C ALA A 143 16.52 -3.68 1.81
N ASP A 144 16.52 -3.85 3.14
CA ASP A 144 16.77 -5.13 3.80
C ASP A 144 15.47 -5.75 4.30
N ILE A 145 14.70 -6.29 3.36
CA ILE A 145 13.32 -6.70 3.61
C ILE A 145 13.21 -7.86 4.60
N GLN A 146 14.14 -8.83 4.56
CA GLN A 146 14.05 -10.02 5.40
C GLN A 146 14.23 -9.68 6.89
N THR A 147 15.20 -8.84 7.22
CA THR A 147 15.42 -8.43 8.62
C THR A 147 14.26 -7.59 9.12
N ILE A 148 13.73 -6.68 8.30
CA ILE A 148 12.56 -5.86 8.64
C ILE A 148 11.34 -6.76 8.90
N LEU A 149 11.05 -7.70 7.99
CA LEU A 149 9.87 -8.57 8.11
C LEU A 149 9.96 -9.58 9.26
N SER A 150 11.17 -9.90 9.73
CA SER A 150 11.36 -10.72 10.92
C SER A 150 10.86 -10.03 12.21
N ILE A 151 10.71 -8.71 12.21
CA ILE A 151 10.30 -7.95 13.39
C ILE A 151 8.77 -8.07 13.56
N PRO A 152 8.27 -8.54 14.73
CA PRO A 152 6.84 -8.84 14.93
C PRO A 152 5.90 -7.64 14.70
N CYS A 153 6.35 -6.40 14.95
CA CYS A 153 5.51 -5.23 14.71
C CYS A 153 5.25 -4.97 13.21
N PHE A 154 6.15 -5.40 12.33
CA PHE A 154 6.07 -5.17 10.89
C PHE A 154 5.34 -6.29 10.15
N GLN A 155 5.13 -7.46 10.76
CA GLN A 155 4.31 -8.54 10.20
C GLN A 155 2.82 -8.15 10.05
N LYS A 156 2.39 -7.12 10.79
CA LYS A 156 1.02 -6.58 10.73
C LYS A 156 0.85 -5.46 9.70
N CYS A 157 1.87 -5.15 8.91
CA CYS A 157 1.76 -4.14 7.87
C CYS A 157 0.85 -4.62 6.75
N ASP A 158 0.03 -3.72 6.22
CA ASP A 158 -0.82 -3.97 5.06
C ASP A 158 -0.11 -3.58 3.74
N HIS A 159 0.92 -2.73 3.84
CA HIS A 159 1.67 -2.22 2.69
C HIS A 159 3.17 -2.26 2.97
N ILE A 160 3.95 -2.78 2.02
CA ILE A 160 5.39 -2.54 1.96
C ILE A 160 5.75 -1.89 0.63
N SER A 161 6.65 -0.93 0.67
CA SER A 161 7.31 -0.42 -0.52
C SER A 161 8.82 -0.60 -0.37
N VAL A 162 9.48 -1.01 -1.44
CA VAL A 162 10.89 -1.34 -1.41
C VAL A 162 11.59 -0.61 -2.53
N TYR A 163 12.63 0.13 -2.17
CA TYR A 163 13.49 0.78 -3.14
C TYR A 163 14.49 -0.24 -3.71
N CYS A 164 14.23 -0.70 -4.92
CA CYS A 164 14.99 -1.71 -5.66
C CYS A 164 16.15 -1.10 -6.48
N GLY A 165 16.86 -0.11 -5.94
CA GLY A 165 18.04 0.49 -6.60
C GLY A 165 19.29 -0.42 -6.67
N PHE A 166 19.07 -1.74 -6.72
CA PHE A 166 20.04 -2.81 -6.78
C PHE A 166 19.46 -3.94 -7.65
N THR A 167 20.32 -4.85 -8.12
CA THR A 167 19.86 -6.00 -8.90
C THR A 167 18.96 -6.90 -8.05
N VAL A 168 17.71 -7.05 -8.48
CA VAL A 168 16.72 -7.88 -7.80
C VAL A 168 17.07 -9.36 -7.94
N THR A 169 17.31 -10.05 -6.82
CA THR A 169 17.57 -11.49 -6.78
C THR A 169 16.27 -12.28 -6.59
N SER A 170 16.28 -13.58 -6.93
CA SER A 170 15.14 -14.48 -6.68
C SER A 170 14.79 -14.55 -5.19
N GLU A 171 15.80 -14.69 -4.32
CA GLU A 171 15.62 -14.75 -2.85
C GLU A 171 14.93 -13.49 -2.29
N PHE A 172 15.24 -12.33 -2.86
CA PHE A 172 14.58 -11.07 -2.50
C PHE A 172 13.11 -11.09 -2.93
N LEU A 173 12.82 -11.48 -4.17
CA LEU A 173 11.46 -11.57 -4.68
C LEU A 173 10.63 -12.58 -3.89
N ASP A 174 11.20 -13.74 -3.55
CA ASP A 174 10.54 -14.76 -2.75
C ASP A 174 10.14 -14.19 -1.38
N ALA A 175 11.04 -13.45 -0.71
CA ALA A 175 10.73 -12.78 0.56
C ALA A 175 9.63 -11.71 0.42
N VAL A 176 9.66 -10.92 -0.66
CA VAL A 176 8.60 -9.94 -0.97
C VAL A 176 7.26 -10.63 -1.20
N MET A 177 7.24 -11.69 -2.00
CA MET A 177 6.02 -12.42 -2.34
C MET A 177 5.47 -13.17 -1.14
N ASP A 178 6.34 -13.73 -0.29
CA ASP A 178 5.96 -14.36 0.98
C ASP A 178 5.30 -13.38 1.94
N PHE A 179 5.78 -12.13 2.01
CA PHE A 179 5.08 -11.08 2.74
C PHE A 179 3.72 -10.76 2.13
N ALA A 180 3.70 -10.64 0.80
CA ALA A 180 2.53 -10.23 0.04
C ALA A 180 1.36 -11.24 0.13
N LYS A 181 1.68 -12.52 0.41
CA LYS A 181 0.71 -13.58 0.70
C LYS A 181 -0.35 -13.08 1.68
N ASN A 182 -1.58 -13.48 1.44
CA ASN A 182 -2.78 -13.04 2.17
C ASN A 182 -3.20 -11.60 1.86
N SER A 183 -3.14 -11.21 0.58
CA SER A 183 -3.79 -9.99 0.09
C SER A 183 -3.21 -8.67 0.64
N ARG A 184 -1.88 -8.61 0.81
CA ARG A 184 -1.19 -7.37 1.14
C ARG A 184 -0.81 -6.57 -0.11
N CYS A 185 -0.46 -5.31 0.10
CA CYS A 185 0.00 -4.40 -0.93
C CYS A 185 1.53 -4.34 -0.96
N VAL A 186 2.12 -4.43 -2.15
CA VAL A 186 3.55 -4.29 -2.38
C VAL A 186 3.79 -3.19 -3.40
N THR A 187 4.83 -2.40 -3.19
CA THR A 187 5.39 -1.50 -4.19
C THR A 187 6.88 -1.77 -4.34
N LEU A 188 7.34 -1.97 -5.57
CA LEU A 188 8.75 -2.09 -5.92
C LEU A 188 9.13 -0.80 -6.65
N GLU A 189 9.89 0.06 -6.00
CA GLU A 189 10.31 1.37 -6.51
C GLU A 189 11.67 1.26 -7.21
N ARG A 190 11.81 1.89 -8.39
CA ARG A 190 13.02 1.87 -9.23
C ARG A 190 13.56 0.47 -9.48
N CYS A 191 12.66 -0.45 -9.80
CA CYS A 191 12.96 -1.85 -10.01
C CYS A 191 13.55 -2.09 -11.42
N SER A 192 14.49 -3.03 -11.54
CA SER A 192 15.15 -3.38 -12.80
C SER A 192 14.57 -4.64 -13.48
N LEU A 193 13.35 -5.04 -13.14
CA LEU A 193 12.72 -6.25 -13.70
C LEU A 193 12.45 -6.08 -15.20
N SER A 194 12.79 -7.11 -15.97
CA SER A 194 12.51 -7.18 -17.41
C SER A 194 11.05 -7.55 -17.69
N SER A 195 10.64 -7.48 -18.97
CA SER A 195 9.30 -7.94 -19.38
C SER A 195 9.17 -9.47 -19.19
N GLU A 196 10.27 -10.19 -19.36
CA GLU A 196 10.43 -11.63 -19.17
C GLU A 196 10.28 -12.02 -17.69
N ASP A 197 10.93 -11.28 -16.78
CA ASP A 197 10.80 -11.54 -15.34
C ASP A 197 9.35 -11.40 -14.87
N ILE A 198 8.65 -10.39 -15.38
CA ILE A 198 7.24 -10.16 -15.07
C ILE A 198 6.37 -11.23 -15.71
N ASN A 199 6.68 -11.69 -16.93
CA ASN A 199 5.97 -12.80 -17.55
C ASN A 199 6.05 -14.07 -16.68
N ILE A 200 7.24 -14.39 -16.14
CA ILE A 200 7.43 -15.51 -15.21
C ILE A 200 6.57 -15.31 -13.95
N LEU A 201 6.59 -14.11 -13.37
CA LEU A 201 5.76 -13.78 -12.20
C LEU A 201 4.26 -13.94 -12.50
N LEU A 202 3.78 -13.47 -13.64
CA LEU A 202 2.39 -13.60 -14.06
C LEU A 202 1.99 -15.07 -14.25
N LYS A 203 2.84 -15.88 -14.90
CA LYS A 203 2.63 -17.33 -15.05
C LYS A 203 2.57 -18.04 -13.70
N HIS A 204 3.42 -17.64 -12.75
CA HIS A 204 3.36 -18.16 -11.40
C HIS A 204 2.06 -17.74 -10.67
N TRP A 205 1.62 -16.48 -10.84
CA TRP A 205 0.36 -16.00 -10.28
C TRP A 205 -0.85 -16.77 -10.81
N ILE A 206 -0.89 -17.07 -12.12
CA ILE A 206 -1.98 -17.82 -12.76
C ILE A 206 -2.14 -19.21 -12.16
N THR A 207 -1.01 -19.89 -11.91
CA THR A 207 -0.98 -21.29 -11.44
C THR A 207 -1.01 -21.42 -9.92
N SER A 208 -0.70 -20.35 -9.17
CA SER A 208 -0.66 -20.37 -7.71
C SER A 208 -2.03 -20.62 -7.08
N GLU A 209 -2.08 -21.54 -6.11
CA GLU A 209 -3.29 -21.83 -5.33
C GLU A 209 -3.62 -20.73 -4.31
N PHE A 210 -2.64 -19.89 -3.94
CA PHE A 210 -2.80 -18.85 -2.91
C PHE A 210 -2.85 -17.45 -3.51
N ASN A 211 -3.53 -16.52 -2.85
CA ASN A 211 -3.51 -15.11 -3.25
C ASN A 211 -2.14 -14.49 -2.95
N MET A 212 -1.34 -14.33 -4.01
CA MET A 212 0.04 -13.84 -3.91
C MET A 212 0.12 -12.40 -3.42
N PHE A 213 -0.82 -11.54 -3.81
CA PHE A 213 -0.89 -10.14 -3.37
C PHE A 213 -2.27 -9.55 -3.69
N LYS A 214 -2.69 -8.52 -2.96
CA LYS A 214 -3.87 -7.71 -3.32
C LYS A 214 -3.52 -6.67 -4.37
N MET A 215 -2.35 -6.07 -4.23
CA MET A 215 -1.84 -5.10 -5.17
C MET A 215 -0.31 -5.21 -5.22
N LEU A 216 0.22 -5.28 -6.43
CA LEU A 216 1.65 -5.17 -6.70
C LEU A 216 1.86 -4.02 -7.67
N LYS A 217 2.54 -2.98 -7.20
CA LYS A 217 2.96 -1.84 -8.01
C LYS A 217 4.44 -1.96 -8.27
N ILE A 218 4.86 -1.79 -9.52
CA ILE A 218 6.27 -1.75 -9.90
C ILE A 218 6.50 -0.41 -10.60
N GLU A 219 7.38 0.40 -10.04
CA GLU A 219 7.83 1.66 -10.60
C GLU A 219 9.26 1.47 -11.13
N PHE A 220 9.51 1.88 -12.36
CA PHE A 220 10.80 1.67 -13.02
C PHE A 220 11.70 2.88 -12.87
N GLU A 221 13.00 2.63 -12.95
CA GLU A 221 13.97 3.72 -13.02
C GLU A 221 13.85 4.44 -14.37
N GLU A 222 13.83 5.78 -14.34
CA GLU A 222 14.01 6.58 -15.55
C GLU A 222 15.34 6.25 -16.21
N ASP A 223 15.33 5.97 -17.51
CA ASP A 223 16.59 5.80 -18.23
C ASP A 223 17.42 7.09 -18.08
N ARG A 224 18.76 6.98 -18.01
CA ARG A 224 19.70 8.09 -17.76
C ARG A 224 19.60 9.23 -18.79
N LYS A 225 18.87 9.00 -19.88
CA LYS A 225 18.54 9.96 -20.95
C LYS A 225 17.13 10.56 -20.84
N GLY A 226 16.43 10.37 -19.73
CA GLY A 226 15.02 10.78 -19.56
C GLY A 226 14.04 9.91 -20.36
N GLY A 227 14.46 8.71 -20.76
CA GLY A 227 13.64 7.76 -21.50
C GLY A 227 12.71 6.97 -20.56
N VAL A 228 11.44 6.83 -20.94
CA VAL A 228 10.48 5.95 -20.26
C VAL A 228 10.83 4.50 -20.58
N VAL A 229 11.19 3.70 -19.57
CA VAL A 229 11.27 2.24 -19.72
C VAL A 229 9.88 1.72 -20.06
N ARG A 230 9.70 1.19 -21.27
CA ARG A 230 8.42 0.67 -21.76
C ARG A 230 8.47 -0.84 -21.78
N PHE A 231 7.42 -1.47 -21.27
CA PHE A 231 7.22 -2.91 -21.44
C PHE A 231 6.93 -3.28 -22.88
N CYS A 232 7.55 -4.37 -23.34
CA CYS A 232 7.11 -5.06 -24.53
C CYS A 232 5.93 -5.96 -24.13
N ARG A 233 4.71 -5.58 -24.55
CA ARG A 233 3.47 -6.26 -24.11
C ARG A 233 3.39 -7.66 -24.68
N GLU A 234 3.95 -7.84 -25.87
CA GLU A 234 4.04 -9.10 -26.59
C GLU A 234 4.86 -10.12 -25.81
N VAL A 235 6.00 -9.68 -25.25
CA VAL A 235 6.86 -10.49 -24.37
C VAL A 235 6.19 -10.70 -23.00
N LEU A 236 5.67 -9.64 -22.39
CA LEU A 236 5.11 -9.68 -21.04
C LEU A 236 3.90 -10.62 -20.95
N PHE A 237 3.08 -10.70 -21.99
CA PHE A 237 1.91 -11.59 -22.05
C PHE A 237 2.13 -12.86 -22.87
N GLU A 238 3.37 -13.17 -23.25
CA GLU A 238 3.67 -14.36 -24.03
C GLU A 238 3.20 -15.64 -23.32
N GLY A 239 2.41 -16.46 -24.05
CA GLY A 239 1.83 -17.69 -23.52
C GLY A 239 0.64 -17.49 -22.56
N ILE A 240 0.27 -16.26 -22.23
CA ILE A 240 -0.85 -15.95 -21.31
C ILE A 240 -2.10 -15.60 -22.11
N THR A 241 -3.28 -15.95 -21.60
CA THR A 241 -4.56 -15.50 -22.13
C THR A 241 -4.97 -14.20 -21.45
N VAL A 242 -5.21 -13.17 -22.25
CA VAL A 242 -5.43 -11.82 -21.76
C VAL A 242 -6.63 -11.19 -22.45
N LEU A 243 -7.51 -10.60 -21.65
CA LEU A 243 -8.60 -9.75 -22.15
C LEU A 243 -8.25 -8.29 -21.92
N ARG A 244 -8.13 -7.51 -22.99
CA ARG A 244 -7.99 -6.06 -22.90
C ARG A 244 -9.35 -5.41 -22.70
N ALA A 245 -9.44 -4.47 -21.79
CA ALA A 245 -10.66 -3.73 -21.50
C ALA A 245 -10.34 -2.29 -21.06
N VAL A 246 -11.39 -1.52 -20.79
CA VAL A 246 -11.28 -0.20 -20.15
C VAL A 246 -11.99 -0.24 -18.81
N LEU A 247 -11.24 0.00 -17.74
CA LEU A 247 -11.76 0.07 -16.38
C LEU A 247 -11.67 1.52 -15.88
N ARG A 248 -12.82 2.15 -15.64
CA ARG A 248 -12.91 3.57 -15.20
C ARG A 248 -12.06 4.51 -16.08
N GLN A 249 -12.25 4.43 -17.40
CA GLN A 249 -11.51 5.21 -18.42
C GLN A 249 -10.03 4.87 -18.58
N ASN A 250 -9.50 3.90 -17.83
CA ASN A 250 -8.11 3.47 -17.95
C ASN A 250 -8.01 2.13 -18.68
N PRO A 251 -7.19 2.03 -19.75
CA PRO A 251 -6.90 0.75 -20.39
C PRO A 251 -6.32 -0.24 -19.38
N CYS A 252 -6.85 -1.46 -19.36
CA CYS A 252 -6.37 -2.53 -18.50
C CYS A 252 -6.33 -3.88 -19.24
N TYR A 253 -5.54 -4.79 -18.70
CA TYR A 253 -5.41 -6.16 -19.14
C TYR A 253 -5.87 -7.07 -18.02
N LEU A 254 -6.73 -8.03 -18.35
CA LEU A 254 -7.38 -8.92 -17.39
C LEU A 254 -6.87 -10.33 -17.60
N ILE A 255 -6.45 -10.97 -16.51
CA ILE A 255 -5.92 -12.33 -16.49
C ILE A 255 -6.69 -13.11 -15.44
N ALA A 256 -7.12 -14.32 -15.77
CA ALA A 256 -7.76 -15.24 -14.83
C ALA A 256 -6.74 -16.20 -14.23
N THR A 257 -6.98 -16.64 -13.01
CA THR A 257 -6.27 -17.80 -12.45
C THR A 257 -6.75 -19.10 -13.10
N ASN A 258 -5.84 -20.07 -13.22
CA ASN A 258 -6.15 -21.45 -13.61
C ASN A 258 -6.54 -22.33 -12.42
N SER A 259 -6.58 -21.78 -11.19
CA SER A 259 -6.91 -22.53 -9.99
C SER A 259 -8.33 -23.12 -10.09
N GLN A 260 -8.44 -24.43 -9.82
CA GLN A 260 -9.73 -25.11 -9.71
C GLN A 260 -10.46 -24.79 -8.39
N ASN A 261 -9.82 -24.07 -7.48
CA ASN A 261 -10.39 -23.70 -6.20
C ASN A 261 -11.49 -22.64 -6.39
N GLN A 262 -12.76 -23.07 -6.32
CA GLN A 262 -13.94 -22.24 -6.59
C GLN A 262 -14.08 -21.03 -5.66
N LEU A 263 -13.37 -21.01 -4.52
CA LEU A 263 -13.33 -19.91 -3.57
C LEU A 263 -12.48 -18.73 -4.07
N LYS A 264 -11.62 -18.95 -5.07
CA LYS A 264 -10.66 -17.95 -5.60
C LYS A 264 -11.11 -17.49 -6.98
N ARG A 265 -12.17 -16.68 -7.06
CA ARG A 265 -12.60 -16.01 -8.32
C ARG A 265 -11.83 -14.71 -8.51
N ASP A 266 -10.51 -14.78 -8.43
CA ASP A 266 -9.65 -13.62 -8.49
C ASP A 266 -9.17 -13.40 -9.92
N ILE A 267 -9.37 -12.18 -10.41
CA ILE A 267 -8.89 -11.70 -11.70
C ILE A 267 -7.79 -10.69 -11.41
N LEU A 268 -6.69 -10.83 -12.12
CA LEU A 268 -5.60 -9.87 -12.08
C LEU A 268 -5.89 -8.76 -13.10
N VAL A 269 -5.97 -7.53 -12.60
CA VAL A 269 -6.11 -6.32 -13.40
C VAL A 269 -4.75 -5.66 -13.51
N CYS A 270 -4.16 -5.68 -14.69
CA CYS A 270 -2.90 -5.02 -15.00
C CYS A 270 -3.18 -3.67 -15.68
N GLN A 271 -2.69 -2.59 -15.10
CA GLN A 271 -2.78 -1.21 -15.60
C GLN A 271 -1.37 -0.66 -15.81
N PHE A 272 -1.18 0.04 -16.92
CA PHE A 272 0.08 0.66 -17.30
C PHE A 272 -0.09 2.16 -17.32
N HIS A 273 0.74 2.88 -16.55
CA HIS A 273 0.78 4.33 -16.51
C HIS A 273 2.23 4.78 -16.57
N ASP A 274 2.65 5.37 -17.69
CA ASP A 274 4.01 5.87 -17.92
C ASP A 274 5.11 4.87 -17.52
N GLN A 275 5.66 5.00 -16.32
CA GLN A 275 6.75 4.19 -15.74
C GLN A 275 6.27 3.22 -14.64
N ILE A 276 4.96 2.94 -14.60
CA ILE A 276 4.32 2.17 -13.54
C ILE A 276 3.52 1.02 -14.15
N LEU A 277 3.83 -0.19 -13.70
CA LEU A 277 2.93 -1.34 -13.81
C LEU A 277 2.21 -1.51 -12.48
N LYS A 278 0.89 -1.44 -12.52
CA LYS A 278 0.03 -1.71 -11.37
C LYS A 278 -0.78 -2.96 -11.64
N MET A 279 -0.62 -3.95 -10.77
CA MET A 279 -1.36 -5.21 -10.79
C MET A 279 -2.26 -5.26 -9.57
N ILE A 280 -3.55 -5.49 -9.76
CA ILE A 280 -4.54 -5.53 -8.68
C ILE A 280 -5.30 -6.84 -8.78
N THR A 281 -5.33 -7.58 -7.69
CA THR A 281 -6.15 -8.79 -7.57
C THR A 281 -7.53 -8.39 -7.08
N GLU A 282 -8.55 -8.62 -7.90
CA GLU A 282 -9.94 -8.31 -7.58
C GLU A 282 -10.84 -9.53 -7.80
N SER A 283 -11.89 -9.62 -6.99
CA SER A 283 -12.88 -10.66 -7.18
C SER A 283 -13.76 -10.35 -8.39
N ASN A 284 -14.13 -11.38 -9.15
CA ASN A 284 -14.88 -11.22 -10.41
C ASN A 284 -16.20 -10.43 -10.25
N ASP A 285 -16.85 -10.50 -9.09
CA ASP A 285 -18.07 -9.76 -8.77
C ASP A 285 -17.85 -8.25 -8.57
N LYS A 286 -16.62 -7.83 -8.23
CA LYS A 286 -16.25 -6.42 -8.04
C LYS A 286 -15.79 -5.74 -9.32
N ILE A 287 -15.44 -6.52 -10.34
CA ILE A 287 -15.01 -6.00 -11.63
C ILE A 287 -16.23 -5.48 -12.40
N ARG A 288 -16.29 -4.16 -12.54
CA ARG A 288 -17.32 -3.46 -13.32
C ARG A 288 -16.67 -2.84 -14.54
N LEU A 289 -16.57 -3.62 -15.61
CA LEU A 289 -16.16 -3.12 -16.92
C LEU A 289 -17.34 -2.38 -17.56
N VAL A 290 -17.06 -1.27 -18.23
CA VAL A 290 -18.07 -0.58 -19.03
C VAL A 290 -17.84 -1.03 -20.47
N THR A 291 -18.83 -1.69 -21.07
CA THR A 291 -18.80 -2.05 -22.49
C THR A 291 -19.39 -0.91 -23.32
N GLY A 292 -18.82 -0.64 -24.48
CA GLY A 292 -19.32 0.29 -25.49
C GLY A 292 -20.62 -0.17 -26.13
N ILE A 293 -20.94 -1.47 -26.09
CA ILE A 293 -22.27 -1.97 -26.44
C ILE A 293 -23.21 -1.68 -25.26
N ASN A 294 -24.03 -0.63 -25.40
CA ASN A 294 -25.12 -0.23 -24.49
C ASN A 294 -24.75 0.12 -23.03
N GLY A 295 -23.47 0.25 -22.69
CA GLY A 295 -23.05 0.58 -21.32
C GLY A 295 -23.33 -0.51 -20.28
N THR A 296 -23.64 -1.74 -20.72
CA THR A 296 -23.99 -2.85 -19.82
C THR A 296 -22.73 -3.43 -19.16
N PRO A 297 -22.68 -3.55 -17.82
CA PRO A 297 -21.52 -4.12 -17.16
C PRO A 297 -21.30 -5.59 -17.54
N CYS A 298 -20.12 -5.94 -18.08
CA CYS A 298 -19.75 -7.34 -18.24
C CYS A 298 -19.42 -7.92 -16.85
N ARG A 299 -20.35 -8.75 -16.32
CA ARG A 299 -20.20 -9.43 -15.02
C ARG A 299 -19.56 -10.81 -15.13
N GLU A 300 -19.31 -11.27 -16.35
CA GLU A 300 -18.89 -12.64 -16.66
C GLU A 300 -17.46 -12.70 -17.22
N VAL A 301 -16.60 -11.77 -16.80
CA VAL A 301 -15.20 -11.66 -17.25
C VAL A 301 -14.46 -12.98 -17.14
N HIS A 302 -14.63 -13.71 -16.04
CA HIS A 302 -14.03 -15.03 -15.87
C HIS A 302 -14.52 -16.07 -16.90
N LYS A 303 -15.80 -16.00 -17.32
CA LYS A 303 -16.31 -16.89 -18.38
C LYS A 303 -15.70 -16.52 -19.73
N VAL A 304 -15.61 -15.22 -20.04
CA VAL A 304 -14.97 -14.72 -21.27
C VAL A 304 -13.53 -15.20 -21.36
N LEU A 305 -12.76 -15.07 -20.28
CA LEU A 305 -11.36 -15.53 -20.24
C LEU A 305 -11.27 -17.05 -20.46
N LYS A 306 -12.15 -17.86 -19.86
CA LYS A 306 -12.21 -19.31 -20.13
C LYS A 306 -12.53 -19.66 -21.59
N LEU A 307 -13.41 -18.89 -22.23
CA LEU A 307 -13.72 -19.08 -23.65
C LEU A 307 -12.52 -18.73 -24.53
N LEU A 308 -11.76 -17.69 -24.16
CA LEU A 308 -10.52 -17.31 -24.84
C LEU A 308 -9.43 -18.38 -24.68
N ASP A 309 -9.27 -18.96 -23.49
CA ASP A 309 -8.35 -20.08 -23.24
C ASP A 309 -8.70 -21.27 -24.14
N LYS A 310 -9.97 -21.68 -24.15
CA LYS A 310 -10.44 -22.78 -24.99
C LYS A 310 -10.23 -22.50 -26.48
N LYS A 311 -10.43 -21.25 -26.93
CA LYS A 311 -10.16 -20.86 -28.32
C LYS A 311 -8.67 -21.03 -28.65
N LYS A 312 -7.77 -20.60 -27.77
CA LYS A 312 -6.32 -20.72 -27.96
C LYS A 312 -5.85 -22.18 -28.01
N GLU A 313 -6.40 -23.04 -27.15
CA GLU A 313 -6.15 -24.49 -27.18
C GLU A 313 -6.60 -25.13 -28.50
N LEU A 314 -7.81 -24.77 -28.96
CA LEU A 314 -8.33 -25.26 -30.23
C LEU A 314 -7.52 -24.77 -31.43
N GLU A 315 -6.96 -23.56 -31.38
CA GLU A 315 -6.08 -22.99 -32.41
C GLU A 315 -4.75 -23.75 -32.53
N MET A 316 -4.25 -24.34 -31.44
CA MET A 316 -3.05 -25.16 -31.42
C MET A 316 -3.27 -26.60 -31.94
N ASN A 317 -4.50 -27.10 -31.91
CA ASN A 317 -4.84 -28.46 -32.34
C ASN A 317 -4.99 -28.57 -33.88
N VAL A 318 -4.80 -29.78 -34.40
CA VAL A 318 -4.90 -30.11 -35.84
C VAL A 318 -6.27 -29.72 -36.40
N LEU A 319 -6.28 -29.09 -37.58
CA LEU A 319 -7.48 -28.64 -38.29
C LEU A 319 -8.28 -29.83 -38.82
N ASP A 320 -9.29 -30.26 -38.07
CA ASP A 320 -10.38 -31.11 -38.56
C ASP A 320 -11.70 -30.30 -38.69
N GLU A 321 -12.67 -30.81 -39.45
CA GLU A 321 -13.96 -30.11 -39.65
C GLU A 321 -14.69 -29.81 -38.33
N LYS A 322 -14.52 -30.70 -37.34
CA LYS A 322 -15.14 -30.57 -36.03
C LYS A 322 -14.54 -29.41 -35.23
N SER A 323 -13.21 -29.27 -35.21
CA SER A 323 -12.54 -28.13 -34.55
C SER A 323 -12.85 -26.81 -35.24
N LEU A 324 -13.02 -26.79 -36.57
CA LEU A 324 -13.46 -25.60 -37.29
C LEU A 324 -14.87 -25.15 -36.89
N GLN A 325 -15.83 -26.08 -36.77
CA GLN A 325 -17.17 -25.78 -36.26
C GLN A 325 -17.14 -25.30 -34.80
N GLU A 326 -16.36 -25.96 -33.94
CA GLU A 326 -16.22 -25.54 -32.54
C GLU A 326 -15.59 -24.14 -32.41
N ARG A 327 -14.58 -23.81 -33.23
CA ARG A 327 -14.00 -22.46 -33.30
C ARG A 327 -15.03 -21.40 -33.73
N HIS A 328 -15.87 -21.71 -34.71
CA HIS A 328 -16.92 -20.78 -35.16
C HIS A 328 -17.98 -20.53 -34.09
N ILE A 329 -18.43 -21.58 -33.39
CA ILE A 329 -19.38 -21.45 -32.27
C ILE A 329 -18.77 -20.61 -31.14
N LEU A 330 -17.51 -20.85 -30.78
CA LEU A 330 -16.81 -20.06 -29.76
C LEU A 330 -16.64 -18.59 -30.17
N HIS A 331 -16.37 -18.33 -31.45
CA HIS A 331 -16.29 -16.97 -31.97
C HIS A 331 -17.61 -16.22 -31.80
N MET A 332 -18.72 -16.82 -32.23
CA MET A 332 -20.05 -16.22 -32.06
C MET A 332 -20.38 -15.98 -30.58
N GLN A 333 -20.05 -16.93 -29.70
CA GLN A 333 -20.23 -16.75 -28.25
C GLN A 333 -19.44 -15.54 -27.72
N LEU A 334 -18.16 -15.40 -28.10
CA LEU A 334 -17.34 -14.26 -27.68
C LEU A 334 -17.90 -12.92 -28.19
N GLU A 335 -18.42 -12.88 -29.42
CA GLU A 335 -19.10 -11.70 -29.96
C GLU A 335 -20.36 -11.33 -29.17
N THR A 336 -21.14 -12.31 -28.66
CA THR A 336 -22.28 -12.00 -27.79
C THR A 336 -21.89 -11.33 -26.48
N TYR A 337 -20.65 -11.54 -26.01
CA TYR A 337 -20.08 -10.83 -24.86
C TYR A 337 -19.44 -9.48 -25.24
N GLY A 338 -19.50 -9.06 -26.51
CA GLY A 338 -18.88 -7.83 -26.99
C GLY A 338 -17.36 -7.91 -27.15
N VAL A 339 -16.81 -9.11 -27.32
CA VAL A 339 -15.38 -9.30 -27.50
C VAL A 339 -15.01 -9.22 -28.99
N CYS A 340 -14.04 -8.38 -29.33
CA CYS A 340 -13.42 -8.33 -30.65
C CYS A 340 -11.92 -8.63 -30.57
N PHE A 341 -11.28 -8.91 -31.71
CA PHE A 341 -9.84 -9.18 -31.78
C PHE A 341 -9.14 -8.06 -32.54
N LYS A 342 -8.05 -7.52 -31.98
CA LYS A 342 -7.21 -6.49 -32.62
C LYS A 342 -5.76 -6.72 -32.22
N ASP A 343 -4.79 -6.54 -33.12
CA ASP A 343 -3.35 -6.63 -32.77
C ASP A 343 -2.98 -7.88 -31.94
N ASN A 344 -3.55 -9.05 -32.26
CA ASN A 344 -3.40 -10.33 -31.54
C ASN A 344 -3.97 -10.41 -30.10
N PHE A 345 -4.65 -9.38 -29.62
CA PHE A 345 -5.33 -9.39 -28.31
C PHE A 345 -6.85 -9.44 -28.46
N ALA A 346 -7.53 -10.03 -27.47
CA ALA A 346 -8.97 -9.92 -27.31
C ALA A 346 -9.32 -8.62 -26.58
N PHE A 347 -10.36 -7.93 -27.03
CA PHE A 347 -10.80 -6.62 -26.52
C PHE A 347 -12.27 -6.67 -26.20
N LEU A 348 -12.63 -6.20 -25.02
CA LEU A 348 -14.02 -5.92 -24.69
C LEU A 348 -14.37 -4.52 -25.25
N GLN A 349 -15.31 -4.47 -26.19
CA GLN A 349 -15.79 -3.21 -26.80
C GLN A 349 -16.63 -2.40 -25.84
#